data_AF-A0A7X4E1R6-F1
#
_entry.id   AF-A0A7X4E1R6-F1
#
_cell.length_a   1.000
_cell.length_b   1.000
_cell.length_c   1.000
_cell.angle_alpha   90.00
_cell.angle_beta   90.00
_cell.angle_gamma   90.00
#
_symmetry.space_group_name_H-M   'P 1'
#
loop_
_entity.id
_entity.type
_entity.pdbx_description
1 polymer ?
#
loop_
_entity_poly.entity_id
_entity_poly.type
_entity_poly.pdbx_seq_one_letter_code
_entity_poly.pdbx_strand_id
1 'polypeptide(L)'
;MFSRADPLFVAALFKLEGPEIYQGIVDIKELTREVGGRTKIAVHSRDDSIDPVGACVGLKGSRVQAVVSELGGERIDIVPWHPDPEIFARRALAPARVAKVMSDPRRQVITAIVDEDQLSLAIGRNGQNVRLASQLIGWQIDLYGSREWLERGDDLSVLAEGDGDAYETADFPLSELSLDAETLAALGSAGYSSFLDIIDLDRRDFLSVDGVTEEAAMKLLALIEDLTVPDSDGAGGDGQVGGGPG
;
A
#
# COMPACT_ATOMS: atom_id res chain seq x y z
N MET A 1 -19.55 24.86 -19.06
CA MET A 1 -19.60 23.94 -20.21
C MET A 1 -18.31 23.13 -20.15
N PHE A 2 -18.37 21.84 -19.81
CA PHE A 2 -17.18 21.00 -19.82
C PHE A 2 -16.90 20.58 -21.26
N SER A 3 -15.67 20.78 -21.72
CA SER A 3 -15.22 20.20 -22.99
C SER A 3 -15.11 18.68 -22.82
N ARG A 4 -15.43 17.90 -23.86
CA ARG A 4 -15.24 16.43 -23.84
C ARG A 4 -13.78 16.02 -23.61
N ALA A 5 -12.84 16.92 -23.89
CA ALA A 5 -11.42 16.73 -23.64
C ALA A 5 -10.99 17.06 -22.19
N ASP A 6 -11.85 17.73 -21.42
CA ASP A 6 -11.51 18.14 -20.05
C ASP A 6 -11.44 16.90 -19.12
N PRO A 7 -10.39 16.74 -18.30
CA PRO A 7 -10.33 15.70 -17.29
C PRO A 7 -11.55 15.69 -16.34
N LEU A 8 -12.11 16.87 -16.02
CA LEU A 8 -13.31 17.01 -15.17
C LEU A 8 -14.58 16.42 -15.82
N PHE A 9 -14.60 16.24 -17.14
CA PHE A 9 -15.71 15.55 -17.80
C PHE A 9 -15.81 14.09 -17.32
N VAL A 10 -14.69 13.41 -17.12
CA VAL A 10 -14.68 12.03 -16.61
C VAL A 10 -15.22 11.97 -15.18
N ALA A 11 -14.81 12.89 -14.32
CA ALA A 11 -15.33 12.98 -12.95
C ALA A 11 -16.86 13.23 -12.93
N ALA A 12 -17.37 14.04 -13.87
CA ALA A 12 -18.80 14.28 -14.01
C ALA A 12 -19.56 13.02 -14.45
N LEU A 13 -19.00 12.21 -15.35
CA LEU A 13 -19.61 10.93 -15.78
C LEU A 13 -19.67 9.94 -14.62
N PHE A 14 -18.60 9.79 -13.84
CA PHE A 14 -18.61 8.92 -12.66
C PHE A 14 -19.64 9.37 -11.61
N LYS A 15 -19.83 10.69 -11.43
CA LYS A 15 -20.89 11.23 -10.55
C LYS A 15 -22.30 10.91 -11.04
N LEU A 16 -22.52 10.73 -12.35
CA LEU A 16 -23.81 10.34 -12.89
C LEU A 16 -24.07 8.84 -12.73
N GLU A 17 -23.04 8.02 -12.89
CA GLU A 17 -23.13 6.55 -12.83
C GLU A 17 -23.11 5.98 -11.40
N GLY A 18 -22.42 6.63 -10.47
CA GLY A 18 -22.19 6.15 -9.10
C GLY A 18 -22.98 6.95 -8.06
N PRO A 19 -24.03 6.39 -7.42
CA PRO A 19 -24.75 7.09 -6.34
C PRO A 19 -23.84 7.43 -5.16
N GLU A 20 -22.85 6.60 -4.85
CA GLU A 20 -21.88 6.80 -3.77
C GLU A 20 -20.98 8.01 -4.06
N ILE A 21 -20.64 8.24 -5.34
CA ILE A 21 -19.82 9.37 -5.79
C ILE A 21 -20.66 10.65 -5.83
N TYR A 22 -21.91 10.55 -6.26
CA TYR A 22 -22.86 11.67 -6.23
C TYR A 22 -23.11 12.17 -4.81
N GLN A 23 -23.25 11.26 -3.85
CA GLN A 23 -23.49 11.56 -2.44
C GLN A 23 -22.21 12.03 -1.70
N GLY A 24 -21.04 11.95 -2.34
CA GLY A 24 -19.76 12.33 -1.73
C GLY A 24 -19.26 11.34 -0.68
N ILE A 25 -19.76 10.10 -0.69
CA ILE A 25 -19.23 8.99 0.09
C ILE A 25 -17.91 8.55 -0.51
N VAL A 26 -17.87 8.41 -1.84
CA VAL A 26 -16.65 8.10 -2.60
C VAL A 26 -16.20 9.34 -3.36
N ASP A 27 -14.99 9.81 -3.05
CA ASP A 27 -14.35 10.94 -3.71
C ASP A 27 -13.35 10.45 -4.76
N ILE A 28 -13.36 11.07 -5.94
CA ILE A 28 -12.24 11.03 -6.88
C ILE A 28 -11.21 12.06 -6.41
N LYS A 29 -10.12 11.60 -5.79
CA LYS A 29 -9.08 12.45 -5.22
C LYS A 29 -8.16 13.05 -6.30
N GLU A 30 -7.70 12.19 -7.20
CA GLU A 30 -6.78 12.58 -8.28
C GLU A 30 -7.24 12.00 -9.60
N LEU A 31 -6.96 12.71 -10.69
CA LEU A 31 -7.36 12.33 -12.03
C LEU A 31 -6.34 12.80 -13.06
N THR A 32 -5.89 11.87 -13.90
CA THR A 32 -4.99 12.14 -15.02
C THR A 32 -5.50 11.44 -16.27
N ARG A 33 -5.38 12.12 -17.40
CA ARG A 33 -6.08 11.76 -18.61
C ARG A 33 -5.26 12.04 -19.86
N GLU A 34 -5.11 11.02 -20.68
CA GLU A 34 -4.75 11.13 -22.08
C GLU A 34 -5.99 10.86 -22.93
N VAL A 35 -6.57 11.95 -23.45
CA VAL A 35 -7.85 11.94 -24.18
C VAL A 35 -7.84 10.90 -25.32
N GLY A 36 -8.83 10.02 -25.33
CA GLY A 36 -8.97 8.95 -26.33
C GLY A 36 -7.96 7.82 -26.19
N GLY A 37 -7.06 7.89 -25.21
CA GLY A 37 -6.08 6.86 -24.92
C GLY A 37 -6.40 6.13 -23.62
N ARG A 38 -6.03 6.76 -22.50
CA ARG A 38 -6.12 6.15 -21.17
C ARG A 38 -6.27 7.23 -20.10
N THR A 39 -7.15 6.97 -19.14
CA THR A 39 -7.35 7.79 -17.95
C THR A 39 -7.07 6.94 -16.71
N LYS A 40 -6.41 7.53 -15.72
CA LYS A 40 -6.24 6.94 -14.40
C LYS A 40 -6.91 7.83 -13.36
N ILE A 41 -7.73 7.24 -12.51
CA ILE A 41 -8.40 7.91 -11.40
C ILE A 41 -8.01 7.27 -10.08
N ALA A 42 -7.80 8.10 -9.06
CA ALA A 42 -7.58 7.67 -7.69
C ALA A 42 -8.82 7.98 -6.86
N VAL A 43 -9.37 6.97 -6.20
CA VAL A 43 -10.64 7.06 -5.48
C VAL A 43 -10.47 6.71 -4.01
N HIS A 44 -11.21 7.38 -3.14
CA HIS A 44 -11.19 7.17 -1.70
C HIS A 44 -12.61 7.18 -1.16
N SER A 45 -12.92 6.28 -0.25
CA SER A 45 -14.19 6.29 0.47
C SER A 45 -14.02 7.01 1.79
N ARG A 46 -15.00 7.83 2.17
CA ARG A 46 -15.12 8.42 3.51
C ARG A 46 -15.77 7.46 4.52
N ASP A 47 -16.29 6.35 4.01
CA ASP A 47 -16.89 5.27 4.78
C ASP A 47 -16.10 3.99 4.52
N ASP A 48 -15.42 3.49 5.55
CA ASP A 48 -14.55 2.31 5.46
C ASP A 48 -15.31 1.02 5.13
N SER A 49 -16.65 1.02 5.30
CA SER A 49 -17.49 -0.11 4.89
C SER A 49 -17.74 -0.18 3.38
N ILE A 50 -17.35 0.85 2.63
CA ILE A 50 -17.60 0.98 1.20
C ILE A 50 -16.28 0.93 0.43
N ASP A 51 -16.14 -0.09 -0.42
CA ASP A 51 -15.03 -0.18 -1.37
C ASP A 51 -15.16 0.91 -2.45
N PRO A 52 -14.24 1.91 -2.50
CA PRO A 52 -14.33 2.99 -3.47
C PRO A 52 -14.09 2.51 -4.91
N VAL A 53 -13.30 1.45 -5.11
CA VAL A 53 -13.04 0.91 -6.45
C VAL A 53 -14.29 0.19 -6.95
N GLY A 54 -14.89 -0.68 -6.14
CA GLY A 54 -16.15 -1.36 -6.43
C GLY A 54 -17.31 -0.40 -6.68
N ALA A 55 -17.36 0.71 -5.93
CA ALA A 55 -18.33 1.79 -6.16
C ALA A 55 -18.18 2.43 -7.56
N CYS A 56 -16.96 2.56 -8.08
CA CYS A 56 -16.75 3.10 -9.42
C CYS A 56 -16.91 2.05 -10.53
N VAL A 57 -16.54 0.78 -10.26
CA VAL A 57 -16.57 -0.32 -11.24
C VAL A 57 -18.01 -0.83 -11.46
N GLY A 58 -18.77 -1.02 -10.38
CA GLY A 58 -20.10 -1.64 -10.42
C GLY A 58 -20.08 -3.14 -10.69
N LEU A 59 -21.25 -3.76 -10.65
CA LEU A 59 -21.40 -5.20 -10.87
C LEU A 59 -20.83 -5.61 -12.24
N LYS A 60 -19.80 -6.46 -12.23
CA LYS A 60 -19.08 -6.90 -13.44
C LYS A 60 -18.56 -5.74 -14.31
N GLY A 61 -18.24 -4.59 -13.70
CA GLY A 61 -17.73 -3.44 -14.44
C GLY A 61 -18.78 -2.60 -15.15
N SER A 62 -20.07 -2.80 -14.88
CA SER A 62 -21.15 -2.12 -15.62
C SER A 62 -21.02 -0.59 -15.61
N ARG A 63 -20.66 0.01 -14.48
CA ARG A 63 -20.56 1.47 -14.32
C ARG A 63 -19.35 2.03 -15.07
N VAL A 64 -18.17 1.45 -14.87
CA VAL A 64 -16.96 1.89 -15.59
C VAL A 64 -17.11 1.69 -17.11
N GLN A 65 -17.77 0.62 -17.56
CA GLN A 65 -18.02 0.38 -18.99
C GLN A 65 -18.98 1.42 -19.60
N ALA A 66 -19.98 1.89 -18.85
CA ALA A 66 -20.83 2.98 -19.30
C ALA A 66 -20.02 4.28 -19.54
N VAL A 67 -19.14 4.62 -18.60
CA VAL A 67 -18.23 5.77 -18.75
C VAL A 67 -17.28 5.59 -19.94
N VAL A 68 -16.65 4.41 -20.07
CA VAL A 68 -15.76 4.08 -21.21
C VAL A 68 -16.48 4.23 -22.55
N SER A 69 -17.74 3.78 -22.63
CA SER A 69 -18.57 3.92 -23.83
C SER A 69 -18.83 5.38 -24.18
N GLU A 70 -19.14 6.22 -23.18
CA GLU A 70 -19.36 7.66 -23.39
C GLU A 70 -18.08 8.41 -23.80
N LEU A 71 -16.91 7.91 -23.36
CA LEU A 71 -15.60 8.43 -23.78
C LEU A 71 -15.11 7.87 -25.12
N GLY A 72 -15.91 7.07 -25.83
CA GLY A 72 -15.55 6.51 -27.14
C GLY A 72 -14.50 5.40 -27.07
N GLY A 73 -14.50 4.62 -25.98
CA GLY A 73 -13.58 3.48 -25.79
C GLY A 73 -12.26 3.83 -25.11
N GLU A 74 -12.14 5.03 -24.54
CA GLU A 74 -10.99 5.41 -23.71
C GLU A 74 -10.83 4.45 -22.53
N ARG A 75 -9.64 3.89 -22.31
CA ARG A 75 -9.41 2.94 -21.21
C ARG A 75 -9.34 3.69 -19.88
N ILE A 76 -9.98 3.16 -18.84
CA ILE A 76 -9.98 3.77 -17.51
C ILE A 76 -9.40 2.78 -16.50
N ASP A 77 -8.37 3.21 -15.78
CA ASP A 77 -7.88 2.52 -14.59
C ASP A 77 -8.37 3.24 -13.33
N ILE A 78 -8.87 2.47 -12.39
CA ILE A 78 -9.40 2.96 -11.13
C ILE A 78 -8.55 2.34 -10.03
N VAL A 79 -7.92 3.18 -9.20
CA VAL A 79 -7.04 2.73 -8.11
C VAL A 79 -7.47 3.36 -6.79
N PRO A 80 -7.28 2.68 -5.65
CA PRO A 80 -7.52 3.30 -4.37
C PRO A 80 -6.45 4.37 -4.13
N TRP A 81 -6.87 5.57 -3.74
CA TRP A 81 -5.97 6.64 -3.30
C TRP A 81 -5.34 6.28 -1.95
N HIS A 82 -4.16 6.82 -1.68
CA HIS A 82 -3.52 6.70 -0.37
C HIS A 82 -2.70 7.97 -0.08
N PRO A 83 -2.64 8.44 1.18
CA PRO A 83 -1.82 9.60 1.54
C PRO A 83 -0.32 9.31 1.47
N ASP A 84 0.10 8.08 1.82
CA ASP A 84 1.48 7.64 1.66
C ASP A 84 1.85 7.47 0.17
N PRO A 85 2.89 8.15 -0.33
CA PRO A 85 3.26 8.15 -1.75
C PRO A 85 3.76 6.79 -2.23
N GLU A 86 4.36 5.97 -1.37
CA GLU A 86 4.89 4.65 -1.76
C GLU A 86 3.76 3.64 -1.97
N ILE A 87 2.81 3.60 -1.03
CA ILE A 87 1.59 2.80 -1.15
C ILE A 87 0.78 3.29 -2.36
N PHE A 88 0.67 4.60 -2.55
CA PHE A 88 -0.06 5.16 -3.68
C PHE A 88 0.62 4.83 -5.01
N ALA A 89 1.96 4.84 -5.09
CA ALA A 89 2.70 4.44 -6.28
C ALA A 89 2.52 2.98 -6.66
N ARG A 90 2.56 2.08 -5.67
CA ARG A 90 2.32 0.64 -5.89
C ARG A 90 0.93 0.42 -6.50
N ARG A 91 -0.09 1.12 -5.99
CA ARG A 91 -1.46 1.09 -6.52
C ARG A 91 -1.55 1.74 -7.91
N ALA A 92 -0.91 2.89 -8.10
CA ALA A 92 -0.93 3.65 -9.34
C ALA A 92 -0.23 2.93 -10.50
N LEU A 93 0.73 2.04 -10.25
CA LEU A 93 1.38 1.24 -11.30
C LEU A 93 0.55 0.02 -11.77
N ALA A 94 -0.55 -0.30 -11.07
CA ALA A 94 -1.47 -1.36 -11.49
C ALA A 94 -1.90 -1.18 -12.96
N PRO A 95 -1.89 -2.26 -13.77
CA PRO A 95 -1.90 -3.67 -13.36
C PRO A 95 -0.53 -4.30 -13.08
N ALA A 96 0.58 -3.57 -13.24
CA ALA A 96 1.90 -4.14 -12.95
C ALA A 96 2.09 -4.35 -11.45
N ARG A 97 2.65 -5.50 -11.07
CA ARG A 97 3.04 -5.78 -9.68
C ARG A 97 4.41 -5.19 -9.43
N VAL A 98 4.50 -4.35 -8.42
CA VAL A 98 5.75 -3.75 -7.96
C VAL A 98 6.30 -4.61 -6.83
N ALA A 99 7.58 -4.95 -6.89
CA ALA A 99 8.26 -5.70 -5.85
C ALA A 99 8.61 -4.76 -4.70
N LYS A 100 9.27 -3.64 -5.02
CA LYS A 100 9.65 -2.64 -4.04
C LYS A 100 9.42 -1.21 -4.50
N VAL A 101 9.06 -0.35 -3.56
CA VAL A 101 8.95 1.09 -3.75
C VAL A 101 9.80 1.77 -2.68
N MET A 102 10.46 2.86 -3.05
CA MET A 102 11.15 3.75 -2.12
C MET A 102 10.88 5.19 -2.54
N SER A 103 10.65 6.08 -1.58
CA SER A 103 10.49 7.50 -1.83
C SER A 103 11.71 8.30 -1.37
N ASP A 104 12.05 9.34 -2.14
CA ASP A 104 12.90 10.44 -1.70
C ASP A 104 12.03 11.70 -1.57
N PRO A 105 11.56 12.03 -0.35
CA PRO A 105 10.69 13.19 -0.14
C PRO A 105 11.35 14.53 -0.47
N ARG A 106 12.69 14.62 -0.42
CA ARG A 106 13.40 15.87 -0.73
C ARG A 106 13.40 16.15 -2.22
N ARG A 107 13.49 15.09 -3.04
CA ARG A 107 13.50 15.18 -4.50
C ARG A 107 12.12 15.01 -5.13
N GLN A 108 11.12 14.56 -4.36
CA GLN A 108 9.80 14.13 -4.86
C GLN A 108 9.92 13.06 -5.95
N VAL A 109 10.83 12.12 -5.73
CA VAL A 109 11.10 10.99 -6.63
C VAL A 109 10.70 9.69 -5.92
N ILE A 110 10.05 8.80 -6.64
CA ILE A 110 9.71 7.45 -6.22
C ILE A 110 10.48 6.49 -7.10
N THR A 111 11.26 5.61 -6.49
CA THR A 111 11.92 4.51 -7.17
C THR A 111 11.07 3.26 -7.03
N ALA A 112 10.60 2.71 -8.16
CA ALA A 112 9.82 1.48 -8.21
C ALA A 112 10.64 0.38 -8.87
N ILE A 113 10.74 -0.76 -8.20
CA ILE A 113 11.45 -1.95 -8.69
C ILE A 113 10.40 -3.03 -8.97
N VAL A 114 10.46 -3.59 -10.17
CA VAL A 114 9.54 -4.62 -10.65
C VAL A 114 10.32 -5.83 -11.15
N ASP A 115 9.69 -7.00 -11.14
CA ASP A 115 10.25 -8.16 -11.81
C ASP A 115 10.37 -7.92 -13.32
N GLU A 116 11.32 -8.61 -13.96
CA GLU A 116 11.60 -8.45 -15.40
C GLU A 116 10.37 -8.72 -16.29
N ASP A 117 9.49 -9.63 -15.88
CA ASP A 117 8.23 -9.93 -16.59
C ASP A 117 7.18 -8.82 -16.40
N GLN A 118 7.26 -8.06 -15.30
CA GLN A 118 6.36 -6.94 -14.99
C GLN A 118 6.86 -5.61 -15.58
N LEU A 119 8.14 -5.48 -15.92
CA LEU A 119 8.75 -4.24 -16.40
C LEU A 119 8.04 -3.63 -17.61
N SER A 120 7.76 -4.44 -18.63
CA SER A 120 7.05 -4.00 -19.84
C SER A 120 5.63 -3.49 -19.52
N LEU A 121 4.94 -4.15 -18.58
CA LEU A 121 3.60 -3.77 -18.14
C LEU A 121 3.63 -2.46 -17.33
N ALA A 122 4.62 -2.32 -16.45
CA ALA A 122 4.81 -1.15 -15.60
C ALA A 122 5.14 0.11 -16.42
N ILE A 123 5.99 -0.02 -17.45
CA ILE A 123 6.26 1.05 -18.42
C ILE A 123 4.99 1.34 -19.24
N GLY A 124 4.36 0.29 -19.78
CA GLY A 124 3.23 0.39 -20.69
C GLY A 124 3.63 0.89 -22.09
N ARG A 125 2.66 0.92 -23.00
CA ARG A 125 2.90 1.34 -24.40
C ARG A 125 3.43 2.78 -24.43
N ASN A 126 4.62 3.00 -24.98
CA ASN A 126 5.29 4.30 -25.03
C ASN A 126 5.46 4.98 -23.65
N GLY A 127 5.63 4.21 -22.58
CA GLY A 127 5.75 4.76 -21.23
C GLY A 127 4.46 5.35 -20.66
N GLN A 128 3.30 5.09 -21.29
CA GLN A 128 2.02 5.68 -20.88
C GLN A 128 1.64 5.31 -19.44
N ASN A 129 1.93 4.09 -18.98
CA ASN A 129 1.48 3.65 -17.66
C ASN A 129 2.23 4.38 -16.53
N VAL A 130 3.57 4.34 -16.57
CA VAL A 130 4.42 5.05 -15.60
C VAL A 130 4.21 6.56 -15.64
N ARG A 131 4.00 7.14 -16.84
CA ARG A 131 3.73 8.58 -16.99
C ARG A 131 2.40 9.00 -16.36
N LEU A 132 1.32 8.24 -16.62
CA LEU A 132 0.02 8.51 -15.99
C LEU A 132 0.07 8.29 -14.48
N ALA A 133 0.78 7.25 -13.99
CA ALA A 133 0.97 7.02 -12.56
C ALA A 133 1.73 8.18 -11.88
N SER A 134 2.84 8.62 -12.48
CA SER A 134 3.63 9.76 -11.99
C SER A 134 2.79 11.04 -11.93
N GLN A 135 1.99 11.32 -12.97
CA GLN A 135 1.08 12.46 -12.97
C GLN A 135 -0.04 12.35 -11.92
N LEU A 136 -0.51 11.13 -11.62
CA LEU A 136 -1.59 10.90 -10.65
C LEU A 136 -1.13 11.17 -9.21
N ILE A 137 0.10 10.77 -8.90
CA ILE A 137 0.69 10.95 -7.57
C ILE A 137 1.23 12.38 -7.42
N GLY A 138 1.62 13.01 -8.53
CA GLY A 138 2.33 14.29 -8.54
C GLY A 138 3.82 14.16 -8.22
N TRP A 139 4.39 12.95 -8.33
CA TRP A 139 5.79 12.63 -8.06
C TRP A 139 6.43 12.01 -9.29
N GLN A 140 7.74 12.21 -9.48
CA GLN A 140 8.47 11.49 -10.53
C GLN A 140 8.60 10.02 -10.13
N ILE A 141 8.36 9.10 -11.07
CA ILE A 141 8.57 7.66 -10.85
C ILE A 141 9.73 7.19 -11.72
N ASP A 142 10.81 6.75 -11.07
CA ASP A 142 11.94 6.06 -11.69
C ASP A 142 11.67 4.55 -11.57
N LEU A 143 11.59 3.85 -12.70
CA LEU A 143 11.18 2.45 -12.77
C LEU A 143 12.33 1.57 -13.23
N TYR A 144 12.63 0.51 -12.46
CA TYR A 144 13.74 -0.40 -12.72
C TYR A 144 13.28 -1.86 -12.74
N GLY A 145 13.88 -2.65 -13.64
CA GLY A 145 13.82 -4.11 -13.56
C GLY A 145 14.75 -4.63 -12.48
N SER A 146 14.39 -5.77 -11.87
CA SER A 146 15.19 -6.37 -10.79
C SER A 146 16.64 -6.67 -11.21
N ARG A 147 16.91 -6.99 -12.48
CA ARG A 147 18.28 -7.19 -12.97
C ARG A 147 19.05 -5.88 -13.11
N GLU A 148 18.41 -4.87 -13.69
CA GLU A 148 19.01 -3.54 -13.85
C GLU A 148 19.36 -2.92 -12.49
N TRP A 149 18.48 -3.09 -11.51
CA TRP A 149 18.72 -2.62 -10.14
C TRP A 149 19.94 -3.30 -9.51
N LEU A 150 20.07 -4.61 -9.66
CA LEU A 150 21.19 -5.38 -9.12
C LEU A 150 22.53 -4.99 -9.76
N GLU A 151 22.56 -4.76 -11.07
CA GLU A 151 23.77 -4.39 -11.82
C GLU A 151 24.31 -3.00 -11.43
N ARG A 152 23.47 -2.11 -10.91
CA ARG A 152 23.88 -0.79 -10.42
C ARG A 152 24.72 -0.85 -9.14
N GLY A 153 24.78 -2.00 -8.47
CA GLY A 153 25.43 -2.13 -7.17
C GLY A 153 24.70 -1.37 -6.06
N ASP A 154 23.44 -1.01 -6.30
CA ASP A 154 22.54 -0.52 -5.27
C ASP A 154 22.19 -1.68 -4.34
N ASP A 155 22.21 -1.41 -3.03
CA ASP A 155 22.33 -2.43 -1.99
C ASP A 155 21.16 -3.44 -2.01
N LEU A 156 21.49 -4.73 -2.05
CA LEU A 156 20.55 -5.86 -1.95
C LEU A 156 19.84 -5.90 -0.58
N SER A 157 20.35 -5.21 0.44
CA SER A 157 19.66 -5.02 1.74
C SER A 157 18.28 -4.38 1.56
N VAL A 158 18.11 -3.60 0.50
CA VAL A 158 16.85 -2.99 0.11
C VAL A 158 15.90 -4.04 -0.47
N LEU A 159 16.38 -5.11 -1.12
CA LEU A 159 15.52 -6.21 -1.61
C LEU A 159 15.18 -7.23 -0.51
N ALA A 160 15.79 -7.14 0.67
CA ALA A 160 15.48 -7.98 1.82
C ALA A 160 14.23 -7.51 2.60
N GLU A 161 13.82 -6.25 2.44
CA GLU A 161 12.53 -5.76 2.97
C GLU A 161 11.42 -6.05 1.94
N GLY A 162 11.08 -7.33 1.80
CA GLY A 162 9.92 -7.80 1.07
C GLY A 162 8.84 -8.26 2.04
N ASP A 163 7.83 -7.40 2.24
CA ASP A 163 6.50 -7.70 2.80
C ASP A 163 6.45 -8.47 4.14
N GLY A 164 6.51 -7.72 5.23
CA GLY A 164 5.78 -8.00 6.47
C GLY A 164 5.23 -6.67 6.95
N ASP A 165 3.94 -6.60 7.26
CA ASP A 165 3.21 -5.37 7.62
C ASP A 165 4.03 -4.45 8.55
N ALA A 166 4.18 -3.18 8.16
CA ALA A 166 4.85 -2.18 8.98
C ALA A 166 3.99 -1.88 10.22
N TYR A 167 4.13 -2.69 11.26
CA TYR A 167 3.68 -2.33 12.60
C TYR A 167 4.53 -1.13 13.04
N GLU A 168 3.90 -0.04 13.49
CA GLU A 168 4.59 1.02 14.25
C GLU A 168 5.03 0.44 15.61
N THR A 169 6.04 -0.43 15.61
CA THR A 169 6.65 -0.95 16.84
C THR A 169 7.98 -0.26 17.03
N ALA A 170 8.10 0.49 18.12
CA ALA A 170 9.38 1.00 18.57
C ALA A 170 10.33 -0.20 18.76
N ASP A 171 11.54 -0.14 18.20
CA ASP A 171 12.55 -1.16 18.43
C ASP A 171 12.92 -1.16 19.93
N PHE A 172 12.57 -2.21 20.66
CA PHE A 172 12.89 -2.37 22.07
C PHE A 172 13.72 -3.64 22.30
N PRO A 173 14.60 -3.65 23.31
CA PRO A 173 15.43 -4.81 23.62
C PRO A 173 14.60 -6.02 24.03
N LEU A 174 15.02 -7.23 23.63
CA LEU A 174 14.35 -8.47 24.04
C LEU A 174 14.30 -8.65 25.57
N SER A 175 15.19 -7.99 26.32
CA SER A 175 15.18 -7.99 27.78
C SER A 175 13.95 -7.33 28.41
N GLU A 176 13.19 -6.55 27.64
CA GLU A 176 11.93 -5.95 28.10
C GLU A 176 10.74 -6.91 27.93
N LEU A 177 10.92 -8.01 27.19
CA LEU A 177 9.91 -9.05 27.02
C LEU A 177 9.89 -10.00 28.21
N SER A 178 8.72 -10.58 28.47
CA SER A 178 8.52 -11.56 29.54
C SER A 178 9.05 -12.96 29.17
N LEU A 179 10.32 -13.02 28.78
CA LEU A 179 11.05 -14.24 28.43
C LEU A 179 11.95 -14.70 29.58
N ASP A 180 12.19 -15.99 29.68
CA ASP A 180 13.14 -16.56 30.62
C ASP A 180 14.59 -16.25 30.23
N ALA A 181 15.48 -16.16 31.24
CA ALA A 181 16.87 -15.79 31.04
C ALA A 181 17.67 -16.76 30.15
N GLU A 182 17.22 -18.02 30.06
CA GLU A 182 17.84 -19.04 29.20
C GLU A 182 17.52 -18.77 27.73
N THR A 183 16.26 -18.49 27.40
CA THR A 183 15.83 -18.09 26.05
C THR A 183 16.47 -16.77 25.61
N LEU A 184 16.57 -15.76 26.49
CA LEU A 184 17.25 -14.50 26.18
C LEU A 184 18.74 -14.68 25.89
N ALA A 185 19.42 -15.56 26.64
CA ALA A 185 20.83 -15.85 26.42
C ALA A 185 21.06 -16.63 25.12
N ALA A 186 20.15 -17.54 24.77
CA ALA A 186 20.19 -18.30 23.52
C ALA A 186 20.01 -17.37 22.30
N LEU A 187 18.98 -16.52 22.34
CA LEU A 187 18.71 -15.52 21.29
C LEU A 187 19.87 -14.52 21.15
N GLY A 188 20.37 -13.98 22.27
CA GLY A 188 21.50 -13.07 22.28
C GLY A 188 22.79 -13.69 21.74
N SER A 189 23.02 -14.99 21.99
CA SER A 189 24.18 -15.72 21.46
C SER A 189 24.07 -15.98 19.95
N ALA A 190 22.84 -16.05 19.42
CA ALA A 190 22.55 -16.15 17.99
C ALA A 190 22.53 -14.80 17.27
N GLY A 191 22.68 -13.69 18.01
CA GLY A 191 22.73 -12.34 17.46
C GLY A 191 21.40 -11.59 17.44
N TYR A 192 20.34 -12.17 18.03
CA TYR A 192 19.04 -11.52 18.18
C TYR A 192 19.02 -10.73 19.49
N SER A 193 18.84 -9.41 19.40
CA SER A 193 18.92 -8.52 20.56
C SER A 193 17.72 -7.60 20.72
N SER A 194 16.96 -7.38 19.66
CA SER A 194 15.76 -6.56 19.65
C SER A 194 14.54 -7.30 19.10
N PHE A 195 13.35 -6.71 19.30
CA PHE A 195 12.09 -7.27 18.81
C PHE A 195 12.05 -7.35 17.28
N LEU A 196 12.59 -6.35 16.58
CA LEU A 196 12.66 -6.36 15.12
C LEU A 196 13.53 -7.50 14.58
N ASP A 197 14.55 -7.94 15.33
CA ASP A 197 15.40 -9.06 14.91
C ASP A 197 14.65 -10.40 14.89
N ILE A 198 13.51 -10.51 15.60
CA ILE A 198 12.76 -11.76 15.77
C ILE A 198 11.35 -11.76 15.15
N ILE A 199 10.83 -10.58 14.77
CA ILE A 199 9.43 -10.41 14.34
C ILE A 199 9.06 -11.26 13.12
N ASP A 200 10.00 -11.43 12.18
CA ASP A 200 9.80 -12.18 10.93
C ASP A 200 10.23 -13.66 11.04
N LEU A 201 10.69 -14.10 12.22
CA LEU A 201 11.16 -15.47 12.41
C LEU A 201 9.99 -16.43 12.60
N ASP A 202 10.05 -17.56 11.91
CA ASP A 202 9.06 -18.62 12.07
C ASP A 202 9.47 -19.63 13.15
N ARG A 203 8.56 -20.57 13.45
CA ARG A 203 8.81 -21.65 14.42
C ARG A 203 10.08 -22.44 14.13
N ARG A 204 10.39 -22.67 12.86
CA ARG A 204 11.55 -23.47 12.44
C ARG A 204 12.83 -22.71 12.69
N ASP A 205 12.82 -21.40 12.45
CA ASP A 205 13.95 -20.52 12.67
C ASP A 205 14.27 -20.43 14.18
N PHE A 206 13.26 -20.29 15.04
CA PHE A 206 13.47 -20.35 16.49
C PHE A 206 14.04 -21.68 16.96
N LEU A 207 13.52 -22.81 16.46
CA LEU A 207 14.03 -24.14 16.81
C LEU A 207 15.43 -24.43 16.26
N SER A 208 15.93 -23.61 15.33
CA SER A 208 17.29 -23.71 14.82
C SER A 208 18.32 -23.03 15.73
N VAL A 209 17.87 -22.22 16.70
CA VAL A 209 18.72 -21.57 17.69
C VAL A 209 19.06 -22.55 18.81
N ASP A 210 20.35 -22.83 18.97
CA ASP A 210 20.86 -23.69 20.04
C ASP A 210 20.48 -23.13 21.41
N GLY A 211 19.61 -23.84 22.13
CA GLY A 211 19.12 -23.45 23.47
C GLY A 211 17.67 -22.97 23.50
N VAL A 212 17.02 -22.76 22.34
CA VAL A 212 15.58 -22.46 22.28
C VAL A 212 14.77 -23.76 22.27
N THR A 213 13.94 -23.94 23.30
CA THR A 213 13.05 -25.10 23.41
C THR A 213 11.76 -24.91 22.60
N GLU A 214 11.03 -26.00 22.34
CA GLU A 214 9.75 -25.95 21.65
C GLU A 214 8.69 -25.13 22.41
N GLU A 215 8.76 -25.12 23.74
CA GLU A 215 7.94 -24.27 24.60
C GLU A 215 8.33 -22.78 24.50
N ALA A 216 9.63 -22.47 24.42
CA ALA A 216 10.12 -21.10 24.26
C ALA A 216 9.76 -20.54 22.88
N ALA A 217 9.93 -21.32 21.80
CA ALA A 217 9.53 -20.93 20.45
C ALA A 217 8.02 -20.62 20.37
N MET A 218 7.18 -21.42 21.03
CA MET A 218 5.74 -21.17 21.07
C MET A 218 5.38 -19.88 21.81
N LYS A 219 6.07 -19.58 22.92
CA LYS A 219 5.90 -18.31 23.65
C LYS A 219 6.35 -17.10 22.85
N LEU A 220 7.48 -17.21 22.14
CA LEU A 220 7.99 -16.15 21.27
C LEU A 220 7.00 -15.83 20.16
N LEU A 221 6.46 -16.84 19.49
CA LEU A 221 5.46 -16.65 18.44
C LEU A 221 4.16 -16.03 18.99
N ALA A 222 3.68 -16.49 20.14
CA ALA A 222 2.49 -15.92 20.78
C ALA A 222 2.71 -14.45 21.21
N LEU A 223 3.93 -14.11 21.63
CA LEU A 223 4.29 -12.76 22.04
C LEU A 223 4.48 -11.85 20.83
N ILE A 224 5.04 -12.35 19.73
CA ILE A 224 5.07 -11.63 18.45
C ILE A 224 3.63 -11.34 18.05
N GLU A 225 2.74 -12.34 18.00
CA GLU A 225 1.32 -12.17 17.66
C GLU A 225 0.58 -11.17 18.57
N ASP A 226 0.85 -11.17 19.87
CA ASP A 226 0.23 -10.23 20.83
C ASP A 226 0.72 -8.78 20.64
N LEU A 227 2.00 -8.60 20.28
CA LEU A 227 2.61 -7.29 20.06
C LEU A 227 2.47 -6.79 18.62
N THR A 228 2.21 -7.69 17.67
CA THR A 228 1.86 -7.41 16.29
C THR A 228 0.34 -7.44 16.15
N VAL A 229 -0.33 -6.40 16.64
CA VAL A 229 -1.77 -6.26 16.47
C VAL A 229 -2.05 -5.87 15.01
N PRO A 230 -2.73 -6.69 14.19
CA PRO A 230 -3.34 -6.17 12.97
C PRO A 230 -4.42 -5.19 13.39
N ASP A 231 -4.32 -3.94 12.93
CA ASP A 231 -5.25 -2.85 13.24
C ASP A 231 -6.70 -3.35 13.15
N SER A 232 -7.26 -3.66 14.32
CA SER A 232 -8.64 -4.01 14.53
C SER A 232 -9.13 -3.13 15.67
N ASP A 233 -10.07 -2.25 15.29
CA ASP A 233 -10.94 -1.47 16.16
C ASP A 233 -10.28 -0.39 17.04
N GLY A 234 -10.01 0.75 16.42
CA GLY A 234 -10.15 2.06 17.08
C GLY A 234 -11.61 2.41 17.37
N ALA A 235 -12.31 1.56 18.13
CA ALA A 235 -13.67 1.82 18.60
C ALA A 235 -13.67 2.27 20.07
N GLY A 236 -14.01 3.55 20.28
CA GLY A 236 -14.87 3.95 21.39
C GLY A 236 -14.19 4.65 22.57
N GLY A 237 -14.39 5.97 22.66
CA GLY A 237 -14.12 6.71 23.88
C GLY A 237 -14.53 8.18 23.90
N ASP A 238 -15.53 8.62 23.11
CA ASP A 238 -16.04 10.00 23.20
C ASP A 238 -17.20 10.11 24.21
N GLY A 239 -16.95 10.91 25.24
CA GLY A 239 -17.85 11.77 26.04
C GLY A 239 -19.33 11.42 26.25
N GLN A 240 -19.68 11.13 27.51
CA GLN A 240 -20.84 11.68 28.25
C GLN A 240 -20.71 11.26 29.74
N VAL A 241 -21.05 11.99 30.82
CA VAL A 241 -22.03 13.05 31.11
C VAL A 241 -21.67 13.70 32.48
N GLY A 242 -22.07 14.96 32.71
CA GLY A 242 -22.38 15.53 34.05
C GLY A 242 -21.66 16.86 34.33
N GLY A 243 -22.29 18.01 34.58
CA GLY A 243 -23.65 18.34 35.01
C GLY A 243 -23.54 19.32 36.18
N GLY A 244 -24.11 20.52 36.06
CA GLY A 244 -24.38 21.40 37.22
C GLY A 244 -24.36 22.90 36.91
N PRO A 245 -25.51 23.60 37.00
CA PRO A 245 -25.54 25.06 37.12
C PRO A 245 -25.36 25.45 38.60
N GLY A 246 -24.54 26.46 38.83
CA GLY A 246 -24.37 27.14 40.13
C GLY A 246 -24.15 28.62 39.90
#